data_AF-A0A8T2NSR9-F1
#
_entry.id   AF-A0A8T2NSR9-F1
#
_cell.length_a   1.000
_cell.length_b   1.000
_cell.length_c   1.000
_cell.angle_alpha   90.00
_cell.angle_beta   90.00
_cell.angle_gamma   90.00
#
_symmetry.space_group_name_H-M   'P 1'
#
loop_
_entity.id
_entity.type
_entity.pdbx_description
1 polymer ?
#
loop_
_entity_poly.entity_id
_entity_poly.type
_entity_poly.pdbx_seq_one_letter_code
_entity_poly.pdbx_strand_id
1 'polypeptide(L)'
;MKLDMFWASLTRIFGRQPYKTFALNGSDIEIIQKKWGANLSQMETFDSITEINRELHLFKNGKYFKVKTGTGKDSEIEGPFEMSKKWPFLPETIDAAFENRFKRTMYFFSGKFYWECPEKDKETEHALSDLGLPNTINKVDAGMWWRKNTAFILSGTKCWEVNVETGSVENVPRDINELFRGAPSTVDNFFNFQGRIHLSLKGTFSRIDTENGYKVDKTGNLKKDLLNLSTKDK
;
A
#
# COMPACT_ATOMS: atom_id res chain seq x y z
N MET A 1 20.76 -1.10 -29.08
CA MET A 1 22.19 -1.13 -28.71
C MET A 1 22.40 -0.20 -27.53
N LYS A 2 22.51 -0.77 -26.32
CA LYS A 2 23.00 -0.24 -25.04
C LYS A 2 22.25 -0.92 -23.87
N LEU A 3 22.49 -2.22 -23.71
CA LEU A 3 22.19 -2.93 -22.46
C LEU A 3 23.27 -4.01 -22.16
N ASP A 4 24.50 -3.83 -22.67
CA ASP A 4 25.60 -4.80 -22.52
C ASP A 4 26.63 -4.42 -21.45
N MET A 5 26.34 -3.42 -20.61
CA MET A 5 27.33 -2.94 -19.61
C MET A 5 27.11 -3.46 -18.18
N PHE A 6 26.13 -4.33 -17.93
CA PHE A 6 25.85 -4.80 -16.57
C PHE A 6 26.48 -6.15 -16.19
N TRP A 7 27.14 -6.85 -17.13
CA TRP A 7 27.66 -8.21 -16.90
C TRP A 7 29.18 -8.32 -16.68
N ALA A 8 29.92 -7.21 -16.61
CA ALA A 8 31.39 -7.25 -16.55
C ALA A 8 32.01 -7.32 -15.13
N SER A 9 31.25 -7.48 -14.04
CA SER A 9 31.81 -7.41 -12.67
C SER A 9 31.80 -8.70 -11.85
N LEU A 10 31.46 -9.86 -12.44
CA LEU A 10 31.31 -11.11 -11.66
C LEU A 10 32.04 -12.34 -12.23
N THR A 11 33.15 -12.15 -12.93
CA THR A 11 34.05 -13.26 -13.33
C THR A 11 35.47 -13.03 -12.87
N ARG A 12 35.69 -13.23 -11.57
CA ARG A 12 36.99 -13.64 -11.05
C ARG A 12 36.72 -14.64 -9.93
N ILE A 13 37.41 -15.77 -9.99
CA ILE A 13 37.28 -16.96 -9.13
C ILE A 13 36.31 -17.99 -9.74
N PHE A 14 36.87 -19.16 -10.07
CA PHE A 14 36.31 -20.35 -10.72
C PHE A 14 36.32 -20.40 -12.25
N GLY A 15 36.92 -21.49 -12.73
CA GLY A 15 37.48 -21.65 -14.07
C GLY A 15 36.50 -22.04 -15.16
N ARG A 16 37.03 -21.98 -16.39
CA ARG A 16 36.37 -22.27 -17.66
C ARG A 16 35.63 -23.62 -17.65
N GLN A 17 34.31 -23.55 -17.75
CA GLN A 17 33.49 -24.48 -18.52
C GLN A 17 32.74 -23.62 -19.54
N PRO A 18 32.62 -24.02 -20.82
CA PRO A 18 31.81 -23.27 -21.77
C PRO A 18 30.36 -23.38 -21.32
N TYR A 19 29.81 -22.29 -20.77
CA TYR A 19 28.39 -22.20 -20.50
C TYR A 19 27.65 -22.39 -21.83
N LYS A 20 26.91 -23.49 -21.97
CA LYS A 20 25.83 -23.55 -22.95
C LYS A 20 24.90 -22.39 -22.63
N THR A 21 24.85 -21.41 -23.51
CA THR A 21 23.83 -20.35 -23.47
C THR A 21 22.48 -21.01 -23.69
N PHE A 22 21.77 -21.29 -22.60
CA PHE A 22 20.34 -21.57 -22.65
C PHE A 22 19.64 -20.23 -22.87
N ALA A 23 19.30 -19.94 -24.13
CA ALA A 23 18.37 -18.87 -24.42
C ALA A 23 17.00 -19.29 -23.87
N LEU A 24 16.54 -18.63 -22.81
CA LEU A 24 15.17 -18.78 -22.33
C LEU A 24 14.25 -18.38 -23.48
N ASN A 25 13.34 -19.28 -23.87
CA ASN A 25 12.34 -18.96 -24.88
C ASN A 25 11.30 -17.99 -24.30
N GLY A 26 10.46 -17.40 -25.16
CA GLY A 26 9.43 -16.43 -24.73
C GLY A 26 8.53 -16.95 -23.61
N SER A 27 8.19 -18.25 -23.63
CA SER A 27 7.38 -18.89 -22.58
C SER A 27 8.12 -19.06 -21.25
N ASP A 28 9.42 -19.34 -21.25
CA ASP A 28 10.23 -19.44 -20.02
C ASP A 28 10.41 -18.06 -19.37
N ILE A 29 10.60 -17.02 -20.19
CA ILE A 29 10.64 -15.62 -19.73
C ILE A 29 9.29 -15.22 -19.15
N GLU A 30 8.18 -15.59 -19.80
CA GLU A 30 6.83 -15.31 -19.32
C GLU A 30 6.52 -16.09 -18.03
N ILE A 31 6.98 -17.34 -17.90
CA ILE A 31 6.88 -18.12 -16.66
C ILE A 31 7.74 -17.48 -15.56
N ILE A 32 8.95 -17.00 -15.88
CA ILE A 32 9.83 -16.31 -14.92
C ILE A 32 9.23 -14.96 -14.53
N GLN A 33 8.65 -14.20 -15.46
CA GLN A 33 7.92 -12.97 -15.16
C GLN A 33 6.67 -13.27 -14.35
N LYS A 34 5.91 -14.30 -14.66
CA LYS A 34 4.75 -14.75 -13.86
C LYS A 34 5.14 -15.26 -12.48
N LYS A 35 6.34 -15.83 -12.33
CA LYS A 35 6.89 -16.40 -11.08
C LYS A 35 7.68 -15.39 -10.23
N TRP A 36 8.17 -14.29 -10.82
CA TRP A 36 9.08 -13.32 -10.16
C TRP A 36 8.73 -11.83 -10.39
N GLY A 37 7.82 -11.52 -11.31
CA GLY A 37 7.31 -10.19 -11.64
C GLY A 37 5.78 -10.20 -11.59
N ALA A 38 5.23 -10.18 -10.38
CA ALA A 38 3.78 -10.27 -10.19
C ALA A 38 3.03 -9.23 -11.04
N ASN A 39 2.20 -9.71 -11.98
CA ASN A 39 1.30 -8.85 -12.74
C ASN A 39 0.16 -8.41 -11.81
N LEU A 40 -0.12 -7.10 -11.75
CA LEU A 40 -1.19 -6.51 -10.96
C LEU A 40 -2.55 -7.19 -11.20
N SER A 41 -2.81 -7.68 -12.41
CA SER A 41 -4.05 -8.38 -12.76
C SER A 41 -4.21 -9.72 -12.02
N GLN A 42 -3.12 -10.37 -11.65
CA GLN A 42 -3.10 -11.67 -10.95
C GLN A 42 -3.09 -11.53 -9.42
N MET A 43 -2.85 -10.32 -8.88
CA MET A 43 -2.84 -10.09 -7.44
C MET A 43 -4.26 -10.10 -6.86
N GLU A 44 -4.50 -10.95 -5.86
CA GLU A 44 -5.78 -10.99 -5.13
C GLU A 44 -5.82 -10.00 -3.96
N THR A 45 -4.66 -9.76 -3.32
CA THR A 45 -4.50 -8.87 -2.17
C THR A 45 -3.22 -8.05 -2.27
N PHE A 46 -3.21 -6.94 -1.55
CA PHE A 46 -2.10 -6.01 -1.41
C PHE A 46 -1.70 -5.96 0.06
N ASP A 47 -0.42 -5.68 0.33
CA ASP A 47 0.06 -5.51 1.70
C ASP A 47 -0.40 -4.14 2.23
N SER A 48 -0.43 -3.13 1.37
CA SER A 48 -1.08 -1.85 1.66
C SER A 48 -1.54 -1.15 0.37
N ILE A 49 -2.61 -0.36 0.46
CA ILE A 49 -3.08 0.56 -0.58
C ILE A 49 -3.23 1.93 0.05
N THR A 50 -2.63 2.95 -0.57
CA THR A 50 -2.74 4.32 -0.08
C THR A 50 -2.66 5.34 -1.21
N GLU A 51 -3.27 6.51 -1.04
CA GLU A 51 -3.15 7.61 -2.00
C GLU A 51 -1.99 8.52 -1.59
N ILE A 52 -0.98 8.65 -2.45
CA ILE A 52 0.18 9.52 -2.28
C ILE A 52 0.21 10.49 -3.46
N ASN A 53 0.25 11.80 -3.21
CA ASN A 53 0.26 12.81 -4.28
C ASN A 53 -0.86 12.62 -5.33
N ARG A 54 -2.05 12.20 -4.87
CA ARG A 54 -3.24 11.93 -5.70
C ARG A 54 -3.16 10.69 -6.62
N GLU A 55 -2.18 9.82 -6.40
CA GLU A 55 -2.05 8.54 -7.11
C GLU A 55 -2.12 7.40 -6.10
N LEU A 56 -2.88 6.35 -6.43
CA LEU A 56 -2.90 5.15 -5.59
C LEU A 56 -1.56 4.44 -5.72
N HIS A 57 -0.97 4.11 -4.59
CA HIS A 57 0.19 3.24 -4.48
C HIS A 57 -0.28 1.91 -3.89
N LEU A 58 -0.04 0.82 -4.64
CA LEU A 58 -0.45 -0.53 -4.28
C LEU A 58 0.81 -1.33 -3.96
N PHE A 59 1.05 -1.54 -2.68
CA PHE A 59 2.25 -2.18 -2.16
C PHE A 59 2.09 -3.70 -2.10
N LYS A 60 3.10 -4.43 -2.56
CA LYS A 60 3.15 -5.88 -2.50
C LYS A 60 4.58 -6.39 -2.56
N ASN A 61 5.01 -7.16 -1.56
CA ASN A 61 6.27 -7.91 -1.54
C ASN A 61 7.49 -7.08 -2.00
N GLY A 62 7.79 -5.98 -1.31
CA GLY A 62 8.93 -5.12 -1.63
C GLY A 62 8.76 -4.24 -2.84
N LYS A 63 7.61 -4.30 -3.52
CA LYS A 63 7.31 -3.55 -4.74
C LYS A 63 6.05 -2.73 -4.58
N TYR A 64 5.87 -1.76 -5.47
CA TYR A 64 4.60 -1.04 -5.57
C TYR A 64 4.25 -0.66 -7.00
N PHE A 65 2.96 -0.58 -7.28
CA PHE A 65 2.41 0.00 -8.50
C PHE A 65 1.85 1.38 -8.20
N LYS A 66 1.89 2.29 -9.17
CA LYS A 66 1.09 3.51 -9.14
C LYS A 66 -0.10 3.35 -10.06
N VAL A 67 -1.26 3.75 -9.60
CA VAL A 67 -2.49 3.77 -10.40
C VAL A 67 -3.04 5.18 -10.41
N LYS A 68 -3.08 5.75 -11.61
CA LYS A 68 -3.69 7.03 -11.89
C LYS A 68 -5.01 6.79 -12.62
N THR A 69 -6.11 6.94 -11.88
CA THR A 69 -7.45 6.78 -12.44
C THR A 69 -7.86 8.04 -13.21
N GLY A 70 -8.18 7.88 -14.49
CA GLY A 70 -8.79 8.94 -15.30
C GLY A 70 -10.32 8.92 -15.23
N THR A 71 -10.97 10.03 -15.58
CA THR A 71 -12.42 10.06 -15.79
C THR A 71 -12.77 9.38 -17.12
N GLY A 72 -13.48 8.25 -17.05
CA GLY A 72 -14.05 7.58 -18.24
C GLY A 72 -13.06 6.84 -19.16
N LYS A 73 -11.83 6.59 -18.71
CA LYS A 73 -10.82 5.78 -19.42
C LYS A 73 -10.22 4.73 -18.48
N ASP A 74 -9.67 3.67 -19.06
CA ASP A 74 -8.85 2.68 -18.32
C ASP A 74 -7.76 3.42 -17.52
N SER A 75 -7.49 2.94 -16.30
CA SER A 75 -6.48 3.58 -15.46
C SER A 75 -5.08 3.38 -16.01
N GLU A 76 -4.24 4.41 -15.85
CA GLU A 76 -2.83 4.30 -16.16
C GLU A 76 -2.12 3.63 -14.98
N ILE A 77 -1.41 2.54 -15.27
CA ILE A 77 -0.64 1.77 -14.28
C ILE A 77 0.83 1.95 -14.60
N GLU A 78 1.60 2.35 -13.59
CA GLU A 78 3.06 2.35 -13.67
C GLU A 78 3.64 1.35 -12.65
N GLY A 79 4.71 0.66 -13.04
CA GLY A 79 5.45 -0.27 -12.17
C GLY A 79 5.52 -1.71 -12.71
N PRO A 80 5.91 -2.67 -11.86
CA PRO A 80 6.23 -2.49 -10.44
C PRO A 80 7.53 -1.70 -10.24
N PHE A 81 7.54 -0.85 -9.23
CA PHE A 81 8.73 -0.17 -8.72
C PHE A 81 9.23 -0.87 -7.46
N GLU A 82 10.54 -0.87 -7.25
CA GLU A 82 11.14 -1.40 -6.02
C GLU A 82 10.97 -0.40 -4.87
N MET A 83 10.40 -0.83 -3.74
CA MET A 83 10.29 0.00 -2.54
C MET A 83 11.65 0.43 -2.04
N SER A 84 12.64 -0.47 -2.03
CA SER A 84 14.00 -0.20 -1.58
C SER A 84 14.71 0.93 -2.33
N LYS A 85 14.29 1.24 -3.58
CA LYS A 85 14.83 2.37 -4.34
C LYS A 85 14.29 3.72 -3.88
N LYS A 86 13.04 3.77 -3.41
CA LYS A 86 12.36 5.01 -3.00
C LYS A 86 12.37 5.21 -1.48
N TRP A 87 12.24 4.11 -0.73
CA TRP A 87 12.17 4.04 0.71
C TRP A 87 13.13 2.94 1.23
N PRO A 88 14.45 3.15 1.13
CA PRO A 88 15.46 2.14 1.49
C PRO A 88 15.48 1.74 2.97
N PHE A 89 14.87 2.55 3.82
CA PHE A 89 14.78 2.34 5.28
C PHE A 89 13.57 1.51 5.70
N LEU A 90 12.61 1.28 4.80
CA LEU A 90 11.44 0.47 5.11
C LEU A 90 11.76 -1.03 5.02
N PRO A 91 11.09 -1.87 5.83
CA PRO A 91 11.07 -3.30 5.58
C PRO A 91 10.46 -3.61 4.22
N GLU A 92 10.71 -4.84 3.73
CA GLU A 92 10.19 -5.30 2.42
C GLU A 92 8.66 -5.28 2.38
N THR A 93 7.99 -5.52 3.50
CA THR A 93 6.52 -5.49 3.61
C THR A 93 6.07 -4.48 4.65
N ILE A 94 5.06 -3.70 4.29
CA ILE A 94 4.36 -2.77 5.17
C ILE A 94 2.94 -3.27 5.38
N ASP A 95 2.40 -3.02 6.57
CA ASP A 95 1.02 -3.41 6.92
C ASP A 95 0.02 -2.28 6.62
N ALA A 96 0.45 -1.02 6.72
CA ALA A 96 -0.38 0.14 6.44
C ALA A 96 0.44 1.36 6.03
N ALA A 97 -0.17 2.30 5.32
CA ALA A 97 0.42 3.61 5.06
C ALA A 97 -0.62 4.69 4.80
N PHE A 98 -0.30 5.93 5.14
CA PHE A 98 -1.09 7.10 4.73
C PHE A 98 -0.26 8.36 4.57
N GLU A 99 -0.77 9.29 3.76
CA GLU A 99 -0.22 10.63 3.60
C GLU A 99 -1.00 11.63 4.47
N ASN A 100 -0.30 12.33 5.38
CA ASN A 100 -0.80 13.57 5.93
C ASN A 100 -0.54 14.70 4.93
N ARG A 101 -1.56 15.04 4.14
CA ARG A 101 -1.45 16.06 3.08
C ARG A 101 -1.23 17.47 3.59
N PHE A 102 -1.65 17.75 4.83
CA PHE A 102 -1.45 19.06 5.43
C PHE A 102 0.02 19.30 5.75
N LYS A 103 0.72 18.27 6.28
CA LYS A 103 2.15 18.33 6.62
C LYS A 103 3.07 17.85 5.49
N ARG A 104 2.53 17.22 4.45
CA ARG A 104 3.29 16.53 3.39
C ARG A 104 4.22 15.47 3.97
N THR A 105 3.67 14.66 4.87
CA THR A 105 4.40 13.63 5.61
C THR A 105 3.74 12.29 5.35
N MET A 106 4.55 11.30 4.98
CA MET A 106 4.10 9.90 4.88
C MET A 106 4.30 9.19 6.20
N TYR A 107 3.34 8.34 6.55
CA TYR A 107 3.44 7.39 7.66
C TYR A 107 3.35 5.98 7.09
N PHE A 108 4.33 5.14 7.43
CA PHE A 108 4.35 3.71 7.07
C PHE A 108 4.36 2.87 8.34
N PHE A 109 3.66 1.74 8.34
CA PHE A 109 3.53 0.85 9.49
C PHE A 109 4.00 -0.55 9.13
N SER A 110 4.72 -1.21 10.03
CA SER A 110 5.11 -2.62 9.89
C SER A 110 5.38 -3.21 11.27
N GLY A 111 4.62 -4.24 11.64
CA GLY A 111 4.65 -4.85 12.96
C GLY A 111 4.45 -3.81 14.06
N LYS A 112 5.37 -3.77 15.03
CA LYS A 112 5.31 -2.86 16.19
C LYS A 112 5.91 -1.47 15.94
N PHE A 113 6.26 -1.15 14.71
CA PHE A 113 6.95 0.08 14.36
C PHE A 113 6.19 0.86 13.30
N TYR A 114 6.45 2.16 13.27
CA TYR A 114 6.06 3.03 12.18
C TYR A 114 7.20 3.99 11.82
N TRP A 115 7.19 4.46 10.58
CA TRP A 115 8.13 5.44 10.07
C TRP A 115 7.39 6.71 9.69
N GLU A 116 7.79 7.82 10.28
CA GLU A 116 7.39 9.16 9.85
C GLU A 116 8.40 9.67 8.83
N CYS A 117 7.90 10.07 7.65
CA CYS A 117 8.72 10.47 6.51
C CYS A 117 8.26 11.83 5.99
N PRO A 118 8.74 12.94 6.58
CA PRO A 118 8.48 14.28 6.06
C PRO A 118 9.15 14.47 4.70
N GLU A 119 8.59 15.31 3.83
CA GLU A 119 9.19 15.57 2.51
C GLU A 119 10.55 16.27 2.57
N LYS A 120 10.75 17.14 3.57
CA LYS A 120 11.92 18.03 3.67
C LYS A 120 12.91 17.66 4.77
N ASP A 121 12.55 16.70 5.62
CA ASP A 121 13.34 16.31 6.78
C ASP A 121 13.64 14.80 6.73
N LYS A 122 14.51 14.36 7.63
CA LYS A 122 14.91 12.96 7.72
C LYS A 122 13.74 12.09 8.22
N GLU A 123 13.64 10.89 7.67
CA GLU A 123 12.79 9.84 8.21
C GLU A 123 13.17 9.45 9.64
N THR A 124 12.16 9.08 10.43
CA THR A 124 12.33 8.62 11.81
C THR A 124 11.47 7.39 12.07
N GLU A 125 12.07 6.38 12.69
CA GLU A 125 11.40 5.16 13.17
C GLU A 125 10.94 5.35 14.61
N HIS A 126 9.73 4.87 14.90
CA HIS A 126 9.06 4.99 16.18
C HIS A 126 8.31 3.70 16.52
N ALA A 127 8.06 3.45 17.80
CA ALA A 127 7.22 2.34 18.24
C ALA A 127 5.73 2.73 18.15
N LEU A 128 4.83 1.77 17.94
CA LEU A 128 3.38 2.05 17.93
C LEU A 128 2.89 2.71 19.23
N SER A 129 3.54 2.44 20.36
CA SER A 129 3.25 3.08 21.65
C SER A 129 3.47 4.59 21.63
N ASP A 130 4.33 5.10 20.75
CA ASP A 130 4.60 6.54 20.61
C ASP A 130 3.43 7.28 19.94
N LEU A 131 2.48 6.55 19.32
CA LEU A 131 1.17 7.07 18.88
C LEU A 131 0.08 6.95 19.97
N GLY A 132 0.45 6.51 21.16
CA GLY A 132 -0.47 6.25 22.27
C GLY A 132 -1.25 4.93 22.13
N LEU A 133 -0.88 4.06 21.18
CA LEU A 133 -1.52 2.77 21.01
C LEU A 133 -1.14 1.83 22.18
N PRO A 134 -2.08 0.98 22.65
CA PRO A 134 -1.77 0.01 23.70
C PRO A 134 -0.65 -0.96 23.28
N ASN A 135 0.24 -1.32 24.21
CA ASN A 135 1.33 -2.28 23.97
C ASN A 135 0.87 -3.69 23.55
N THR A 136 -0.42 -3.99 23.69
CA THR A 136 -1.05 -5.24 23.22
C THR A 136 -1.22 -5.27 21.70
N ILE A 137 -1.16 -4.12 21.02
CA ILE A 137 -1.23 -4.01 19.57
C ILE A 137 0.12 -4.41 18.97
N ASN A 138 0.10 -5.47 18.16
CA ASN A 138 1.30 -6.01 17.53
C ASN A 138 1.49 -5.57 16.08
N LYS A 139 0.43 -5.03 15.45
CA LYS A 139 0.45 -4.46 14.11
C LYS A 139 -0.76 -3.56 13.86
N VAL A 140 -0.62 -2.70 12.87
CA VAL A 140 -1.70 -1.89 12.30
C VAL A 140 -2.13 -2.55 11.00
N ASP A 141 -3.39 -2.96 10.89
CA ASP A 141 -3.91 -3.60 9.67
C ASP A 141 -4.24 -2.58 8.57
N ALA A 142 -4.58 -1.35 8.96
CA ALA A 142 -4.82 -0.27 8.01
C ALA A 142 -4.78 1.10 8.71
N GLY A 143 -4.50 2.17 7.96
CA GLY A 143 -4.43 3.52 8.52
C GLY A 143 -4.77 4.59 7.50
N MET A 144 -5.44 5.65 7.93
CA MET A 144 -5.93 6.70 7.05
C MET A 144 -5.83 8.08 7.70
N TRP A 145 -5.26 9.04 6.98
CA TRP A 145 -5.32 10.45 7.38
C TRP A 145 -6.75 10.97 7.37
N TRP A 146 -7.16 11.72 8.38
CA TRP A 146 -8.52 12.23 8.50
C TRP A 146 -8.58 13.75 8.47
N ARG A 147 -7.91 14.40 9.43
CA ARG A 147 -7.89 15.86 9.59
C ARG A 147 -6.48 16.29 9.93
N LYS A 148 -6.15 17.57 9.76
CA LYS A 148 -4.88 18.23 10.12
C LYS A 148 -3.80 17.31 10.73
N ASN A 149 -3.97 16.91 12.01
CA ASN A 149 -3.06 16.02 12.74
C ASN A 149 -3.71 14.71 13.21
N THR A 150 -4.94 14.43 12.79
CA THR A 150 -5.70 13.25 13.21
C THR A 150 -5.67 12.18 12.13
N ALA A 151 -5.35 10.95 12.52
CA ALA A 151 -5.46 9.77 11.69
C ALA A 151 -6.34 8.72 12.37
N PHE A 152 -6.97 7.88 11.56
CA PHE A 152 -7.56 6.64 12.05
C PHE A 152 -6.57 5.50 11.86
N ILE A 153 -6.34 4.74 12.93
CA ILE A 153 -5.48 3.56 12.95
C ILE A 153 -6.34 2.34 13.28
N LEU A 154 -6.21 1.29 12.49
CA LEU A 154 -6.98 0.07 12.65
C LEU A 154 -6.10 -1.10 13.07
N SER A 155 -6.57 -1.90 14.02
CA SER A 155 -6.02 -3.22 14.35
C SER A 155 -7.16 -4.16 14.75
N GLY A 156 -7.31 -5.26 14.00
CA GLY A 156 -8.45 -6.16 14.08
C GLY A 156 -9.76 -5.45 13.77
N THR A 157 -10.71 -5.48 14.72
CA THR A 157 -12.00 -4.79 14.59
C THR A 157 -11.99 -3.38 15.16
N LYS A 158 -10.90 -2.99 15.83
CA LYS A 158 -10.81 -1.76 16.60
C LYS A 158 -10.15 -0.66 15.80
N CYS A 159 -10.69 0.54 15.94
CA CYS A 159 -10.23 1.75 15.29
C CYS A 159 -9.95 2.83 16.33
N TRP A 160 -8.72 3.35 16.32
CA TRP A 160 -8.26 4.44 17.16
C TRP A 160 -8.22 5.73 16.36
N GLU A 161 -8.69 6.82 16.96
CA GLU A 161 -8.46 8.18 16.48
C GLU A 161 -7.21 8.71 17.19
N VAL A 162 -6.13 8.90 16.43
CA VAL A 162 -4.83 9.30 16.98
C VAL A 162 -4.46 10.69 16.49
N ASN A 163 -3.92 11.49 17.39
CA ASN A 163 -3.23 12.71 17.05
C ASN A 163 -1.76 12.38 16.77
N VAL A 164 -1.38 12.38 15.49
CA VAL A 164 -0.03 12.00 15.05
C VAL A 164 1.03 13.04 15.41
N GLU A 165 0.63 14.26 15.79
CA GLU A 165 1.57 15.31 16.22
C GLU A 165 1.94 15.17 17.70
N THR A 166 0.96 14.87 18.55
CA THR A 166 1.19 14.73 19.99
C THR A 166 1.46 13.30 20.42
N GLY A 167 1.28 12.32 19.53
CA GLY A 167 1.47 10.91 19.85
C GLY A 167 0.41 10.38 20.82
N SER A 168 -0.84 10.85 20.70
CA SER A 168 -1.89 10.53 21.67
C SER A 168 -3.17 10.03 21.02
N VAL A 169 -3.75 8.99 21.62
CA VAL A 169 -5.10 8.53 21.29
C VAL A 169 -6.10 9.53 21.85
N GLU A 170 -6.96 10.09 20.99
CA GLU A 170 -7.94 11.11 21.38
C GLU A 170 -9.20 10.50 22.01
N ASN A 171 -9.53 9.23 21.69
CA ASN A 171 -10.77 8.57 22.09
C ASN A 171 -10.60 7.06 22.37
N VAL A 172 -11.52 6.49 23.16
CA VAL A 172 -11.63 5.02 23.32
C VAL A 172 -11.83 4.37 21.93
N PRO A 173 -11.12 3.27 21.61
CA PRO A 173 -11.25 2.65 20.30
C PRO A 173 -12.67 2.15 20.06
N ARG A 174 -13.17 2.43 18.85
CA ARG A 174 -14.50 2.04 18.40
C ARG A 174 -14.40 0.86 17.45
N ASP A 175 -15.49 0.10 17.31
CA ASP A 175 -15.55 -0.90 16.24
C ASP A 175 -15.76 -0.21 14.89
N ILE A 176 -15.17 -0.77 13.82
CA ILE A 176 -15.28 -0.20 12.45
C ILE A 176 -16.74 0.07 12.07
N ASN A 177 -17.64 -0.84 12.42
CA ASN A 177 -19.05 -0.75 12.03
C ASN A 177 -19.82 0.33 12.80
N GLU A 178 -19.31 0.77 13.95
CA GLU A 178 -19.86 1.92 14.69
C GLU A 178 -19.48 3.23 13.99
N LEU A 179 -18.28 3.29 13.42
CA LEU A 179 -17.79 4.44 12.64
C LEU A 179 -18.38 4.48 11.24
N PHE A 180 -18.45 3.33 10.58
CA PHE A 180 -18.77 3.18 9.17
C PHE A 180 -19.88 2.15 8.97
N ARG A 181 -21.13 2.63 8.95
CA ARG A 181 -22.30 1.75 8.92
C ARG A 181 -22.33 0.92 7.64
N GLY A 182 -22.40 -0.41 7.78
CA GLY A 182 -22.43 -1.35 6.66
C GLY A 182 -21.04 -1.72 6.12
N ALA A 183 -19.97 -1.23 6.73
CA ALA A 183 -18.62 -1.65 6.41
C ALA A 183 -18.38 -3.11 6.86
N PRO A 184 -17.34 -3.78 6.33
CA PRO A 184 -16.85 -5.02 6.90
C PRO A 184 -16.30 -4.80 8.33
N SER A 185 -16.41 -5.82 9.19
CA SER A 185 -15.90 -5.76 10.57
C SER A 185 -14.37 -5.78 10.66
N THR A 186 -13.68 -6.16 9.59
CA THR A 186 -12.21 -6.18 9.42
C THR A 186 -11.88 -5.81 7.98
N VAL A 187 -10.67 -5.33 7.71
CA VAL A 187 -10.26 -4.88 6.38
C VAL A 187 -8.81 -5.24 6.11
N ASP A 188 -8.47 -5.37 4.84
CA ASP A 188 -7.09 -5.47 4.38
C ASP A 188 -6.48 -4.08 4.16
N ASN A 189 -7.30 -3.08 3.77
CA ASN A 189 -6.83 -1.71 3.53
C ASN A 189 -7.91 -0.69 3.90
N PHE A 190 -7.48 0.50 4.29
CA PHE A 190 -8.30 1.65 4.67
C PHE A 190 -7.62 2.92 4.19
N PHE A 191 -8.18 3.58 3.18
CA PHE A 191 -7.49 4.67 2.50
C PHE A 191 -8.46 5.73 1.97
N ASN A 192 -7.95 6.95 1.87
CA ASN A 192 -8.60 7.98 1.09
C ASN A 192 -8.26 7.78 -0.38
N PHE A 193 -9.26 7.98 -1.23
CA PHE A 193 -9.06 8.07 -2.66
C PHE A 193 -10.05 9.05 -3.28
N GLN A 194 -9.54 10.03 -4.05
CA GLN A 194 -10.37 11.07 -4.68
C GLN A 194 -11.30 11.79 -3.68
N GLY A 195 -10.80 12.03 -2.46
CA GLY A 195 -11.55 12.70 -1.40
C GLY A 195 -12.62 11.86 -0.73
N ARG A 196 -12.68 10.55 -0.99
CA ARG A 196 -13.62 9.62 -0.35
C ARG A 196 -12.89 8.51 0.37
N ILE A 197 -13.51 8.04 1.44
CA ILE A 197 -13.02 6.93 2.23
C ILE A 197 -13.36 5.60 1.55
N HIS A 198 -12.38 4.70 1.47
CA HIS A 198 -12.53 3.34 0.97
C HIS A 198 -11.96 2.33 1.97
N LEU A 199 -12.68 1.22 2.15
CA LEU A 199 -12.22 0.05 2.88
C LEU A 199 -12.19 -1.12 1.90
N SER A 200 -11.11 -1.91 1.89
CA SER A 200 -11.03 -3.10 1.03
C SER A 200 -10.90 -4.37 1.85
N LEU A 201 -11.55 -5.43 1.39
CA LEU A 201 -11.43 -6.76 1.98
C LEU A 201 -11.57 -7.80 0.87
N LYS A 202 -10.61 -8.73 0.77
CA LYS A 202 -10.63 -9.89 -0.14
C LYS A 202 -10.95 -9.51 -1.59
N GLY A 203 -10.26 -8.50 -2.11
CA GLY A 203 -10.41 -8.04 -3.49
C GLY A 203 -11.70 -7.25 -3.78
N THR A 204 -12.50 -6.93 -2.76
CA THR A 204 -13.67 -6.03 -2.86
C THR A 204 -13.40 -4.71 -2.15
N PHE A 205 -14.21 -3.69 -2.42
CA PHE A 205 -14.17 -2.44 -1.68
C PHE A 205 -15.58 -2.00 -1.24
N SER A 206 -15.61 -1.23 -0.16
CA SER A 206 -16.75 -0.44 0.31
C SER A 206 -16.32 1.02 0.35
N ARG A 207 -17.11 1.90 -0.26
CA ARG A 207 -16.94 3.35 -0.20
C ARG A 207 -17.89 3.93 0.83
N ILE A 208 -17.38 4.88 1.61
CA ILE A 208 -18.16 5.56 2.64
C ILE A 208 -18.62 6.92 2.15
N ASP A 209 -19.90 7.18 2.35
CA ASP A 209 -20.51 8.50 2.21
C ASP A 209 -20.26 9.30 3.49
N THR A 210 -19.30 10.22 3.41
CA THR A 210 -18.91 11.11 4.51
C THR A 210 -19.89 12.28 4.70
N GLU A 211 -20.80 12.52 3.74
CA GLU A 211 -21.78 13.60 3.80
C GLU A 211 -23.08 13.13 4.46
N ASN A 212 -23.50 11.88 4.22
CA ASN A 212 -24.75 11.33 4.73
C ASN A 212 -24.53 10.27 5.82
N GLY A 213 -23.78 10.63 6.86
CA GLY A 213 -23.72 9.88 8.12
C GLY A 213 -22.80 8.66 8.11
N TYR A 214 -21.70 8.71 7.34
CA TYR A 214 -20.63 7.70 7.36
C TYR A 214 -21.15 6.27 7.12
N LYS A 215 -21.98 6.09 6.10
CA LYS A 215 -22.52 4.79 5.70
C LYS A 215 -21.90 4.33 4.38
N VAL A 216 -21.85 3.02 4.17
CA VAL A 216 -21.48 2.46 2.86
C VAL A 216 -22.52 2.88 1.82
N ASP A 217 -22.06 3.51 0.74
CA ASP A 217 -22.90 3.96 -0.38
C ASP A 217 -22.60 3.25 -1.69
N LYS A 218 -21.44 2.60 -1.80
CA LYS A 218 -21.04 1.83 -2.96
C LYS A 218 -20.15 0.66 -2.53
N THR A 219 -20.38 -0.49 -3.14
CA THR A 219 -19.49 -1.65 -3.06
C THR A 219 -19.15 -2.14 -4.46
N GLY A 220 -18.07 -2.90 -4.59
CA GLY A 220 -17.68 -3.48 -5.87
C GLY A 220 -16.38 -4.25 -5.81
N ASN A 221 -15.95 -4.77 -6.96
CA ASN A 221 -14.64 -5.37 -7.13
C ASN A 221 -13.57 -4.27 -7.12
N LEU A 222 -12.52 -4.44 -6.32
CA LEU A 222 -11.46 -3.45 -6.16
C LEU A 222 -10.77 -3.13 -7.51
N LYS A 223 -10.33 -4.16 -8.24
CA LYS A 223 -9.57 -3.96 -9.49
C LYS A 223 -10.45 -3.45 -10.62
N LYS A 224 -11.60 -4.08 -10.83
CA LYS A 224 -12.50 -3.76 -11.94
C LYS A 224 -13.26 -2.45 -11.71
N ASP A 225 -13.88 -2.29 -10.53
CA ASP A 225 -14.88 -1.24 -10.33
C ASP A 225 -14.31 0.02 -9.64
N LEU A 226 -13.21 -0.10 -8.87
CA LEU A 226 -12.50 1.05 -8.29
C LEU A 226 -11.30 1.48 -9.12
N LEU A 227 -10.43 0.53 -9.45
CA LEU A 227 -9.18 0.81 -10.18
C LEU A 227 -9.37 0.84 -11.70
N ASN A 228 -10.56 0.53 -12.22
CA ASN A 228 -10.86 0.46 -13.65
C ASN A 228 -9.79 -0.31 -14.46
N LEU A 229 -9.33 -1.44 -13.92
CA LEU A 229 -8.39 -2.31 -14.59
C LEU A 229 -9.18 -3.23 -15.54
N SER A 230 -8.98 -3.02 -16.83
CA SER A 230 -9.57 -3.86 -17.87
C SER A 230 -9.12 -5.31 -17.70
N THR A 231 -10.05 -6.27 -17.73
CA THR A 231 -9.71 -7.71 -17.77
C THR A 231 -9.19 -8.16 -19.14
N LYS A 232 -8.57 -7.26 -19.92
CA LYS A 232 -8.01 -7.55 -21.25
C LYS A 232 -6.64 -8.21 -21.16
N ASP A 233 -6.50 -9.19 -20.28
CA ASP A 233 -5.49 -10.23 -20.42
C ASP A 233 -6.21 -11.43 -21.03
N LYS A 234 -6.28 -11.47 -22.38
CA LYS A 234 -6.65 -12.66 -23.14
C LYS A 234 -5.39 -13.36 -23.62
#